data_AF-A0A653NBL3-F1
#
_entry.id   AF-A0A653NBL3-F1
#
_cell.length_a   1.000
_cell.length_b   1.000
_cell.length_c   1.000
_cell.angle_alpha   90.00
_cell.angle_beta   90.00
_cell.angle_gamma   90.00
#
_symmetry.space_group_name_H-M   'P 1'
#
loop_
_entity.id
_entity.type
_entity.pdbx_description
1 polymer ?
#
loop_
_entity_poly.entity_id
_entity_poly.type
_entity_poly.pdbx_seq_one_letter_code
_entity_poly.pdbx_strand_id
1 'polypeptide(L)'
;MAQLLAVCAVAQLRRDPGAVGVTAIDKRTLEGAVKVGRYGVYGDVQADRKHHGGLDQAVYAYSQIDADHWAEELGRQLPPGFFGENLRIDGLDVNELHIGDTLRIGDLTAAGSSRVVELVVTAPRVPCQTFARWVGGDDERGWVKRFSSAARVGAYLRVARNGKIAAGDTVEVLETAEGAPTVRQVFSGAHGG
;
A
#
# COMPACT_ATOMS: atom_id res chain seq x y z
N MET A 1 -4.89 4.78 18.50
CA MET A 1 -4.10 3.58 18.15
C MET A 1 -4.35 3.32 16.68
N ALA A 2 -3.31 3.03 15.90
CA ALA A 2 -3.49 2.81 14.46
C ALA A 2 -4.26 1.52 14.20
N GLN A 3 -5.06 1.50 13.13
CA GLN A 3 -5.95 0.41 12.81
C GLN A 3 -5.94 0.09 11.32
N LEU A 4 -6.04 -1.19 10.98
CA LEU A 4 -6.25 -1.64 9.61
C LEU A 4 -7.72 -1.43 9.22
N LEU A 5 -8.00 -0.53 8.29
CA LEU A 5 -9.35 -0.29 7.80
C LEU A 5 -9.80 -1.34 6.78
N ALA A 6 -8.88 -1.80 5.93
CA ALA A 6 -9.21 -2.78 4.90
C ALA A 6 -8.00 -3.57 4.41
N VAL A 7 -8.26 -4.83 4.06
CA VAL A 7 -7.38 -5.64 3.20
C VAL A 7 -8.00 -5.70 1.82
N CYS A 8 -7.22 -5.36 0.79
CA CYS A 8 -7.67 -5.30 -0.59
C CYS A 8 -6.83 -6.22 -1.48
N ALA A 9 -7.49 -6.79 -2.49
CA ALA A 9 -6.87 -7.56 -3.56
C ALA A 9 -7.54 -7.24 -4.89
N VAL A 10 -6.90 -7.63 -5.99
CA VAL A 10 -7.44 -7.52 -7.35
C VAL A 10 -8.87 -8.05 -7.40
N ALA A 11 -9.80 -7.19 -7.78
CA ALA A 11 -11.18 -7.58 -8.06
C ALA A 11 -11.35 -7.94 -9.54
N GLN A 12 -10.72 -7.18 -10.44
CA GLN A 12 -10.78 -7.43 -11.87
C GLN A 12 -9.50 -6.99 -12.56
N LEU A 13 -9.01 -7.79 -13.52
CA LEU A 13 -8.04 -7.29 -14.48
C LEU A 13 -8.73 -6.35 -15.46
N ARG A 14 -8.26 -5.11 -15.54
CA ARG A 14 -8.81 -4.09 -16.43
C ARG A 14 -7.91 -3.97 -17.65
N ARG A 15 -8.48 -3.69 -18.82
CA ARG A 15 -7.68 -3.35 -20.00
C ARG A 15 -6.93 -2.05 -19.72
N ASP A 16 -5.67 -2.01 -20.11
CA ASP A 16 -4.80 -0.85 -19.94
C ASP A 16 -4.01 -0.62 -21.23
N PRO A 17 -3.93 0.62 -21.75
CA PRO A 17 -3.13 0.94 -22.94
C PRO A 17 -1.62 0.76 -22.78
N GLY A 18 -1.13 0.39 -21.60
CA GLY A 18 0.29 0.11 -21.35
C GLY A 18 0.79 -1.15 -22.08
N ALA A 19 2.11 -1.37 -22.06
CA ALA A 19 2.76 -2.45 -22.80
C ALA A 19 2.24 -3.86 -22.49
N VAL A 20 1.72 -4.08 -21.27
CA VAL A 20 1.16 -5.37 -20.83
C VAL A 20 -0.30 -5.56 -21.33
N GLY A 21 -1.00 -4.49 -21.71
CA GLY A 21 -2.38 -4.53 -22.21
C GLY A 21 -3.46 -4.71 -21.13
N VAL A 22 -3.07 -5.07 -19.91
CA VAL A 22 -3.96 -5.24 -18.75
C VAL A 22 -3.30 -4.74 -17.46
N THR A 23 -4.12 -4.35 -16.48
CA THR A 23 -3.71 -3.90 -15.16
C THR A 23 -4.49 -4.58 -14.03
N ALA A 24 -3.82 -4.77 -12.91
CA ALA A 24 -4.36 -5.28 -11.64
C ALA A 24 -4.63 -4.14 -10.62
N ILE A 25 -4.70 -2.89 -11.06
CA ILE A 25 -4.86 -1.74 -10.16
C ILE A 25 -6.27 -1.65 -9.52
N ASP A 26 -7.29 -2.27 -10.10
CA ASP A 26 -8.65 -2.36 -9.52
C ASP A 26 -8.64 -3.35 -8.35
N LYS A 27 -8.27 -2.85 -7.17
CA LYS A 27 -8.36 -3.58 -5.91
C LYS A 27 -9.58 -3.15 -5.12
N ARG A 28 -10.20 -4.11 -4.44
CA ARG A 28 -11.38 -3.89 -3.58
C ARG A 28 -11.22 -4.65 -2.27
N THR A 29 -11.99 -4.22 -1.28
CA THR A 29 -11.99 -4.79 0.06
C THR A 29 -12.38 -6.27 0.05
N LEU A 30 -11.61 -7.07 0.76
CA LEU A 30 -11.93 -8.46 1.06
C LEU A 30 -12.64 -8.57 2.41
N GLU A 31 -13.57 -9.52 2.52
CA GLU A 31 -14.30 -9.78 3.76
C GLU A 31 -13.56 -10.79 4.65
N GLY A 32 -13.67 -10.58 5.97
CA GLY A 32 -13.12 -11.49 6.98
C GLY A 32 -11.60 -11.48 7.09
N ALA A 33 -11.06 -12.49 7.77
CA ALA A 33 -9.62 -12.62 7.99
C ALA A 33 -8.91 -13.17 6.74
N VAL A 34 -8.01 -12.36 6.19
CA VAL A 34 -7.29 -12.63 4.95
C VAL A 34 -5.87 -13.11 5.24
N LYS A 35 -5.46 -14.18 4.57
CA LYS A 35 -4.08 -14.70 4.68
C LYS A 35 -3.10 -13.76 3.97
N VAL A 36 -2.03 -13.41 4.67
CA VAL A 36 -0.86 -12.72 4.10
C VAL A 36 0.35 -13.63 4.24
N GLY A 37 0.95 -13.97 3.09
CA GLY A 37 2.10 -14.85 3.02
C GLY A 37 3.29 -14.17 2.38
N ARG A 38 4.41 -14.88 2.25
CA ARG A 38 5.66 -14.41 1.64
C ARG A 38 5.48 -13.62 0.31
N TYR A 39 4.46 -13.96 -0.48
CA TYR A 39 4.18 -13.33 -1.78
C TYR A 39 3.09 -12.24 -1.74
N GLY A 40 2.64 -11.83 -0.56
CA GLY A 40 1.62 -10.80 -0.37
C GLY A 40 0.27 -11.32 0.11
N VAL A 41 -0.77 -10.54 -0.15
CA VAL A 41 -2.17 -10.85 0.18
C VAL A 41 -2.66 -12.02 -0.67
N TYR A 42 -3.25 -13.03 -0.03
CA TYR A 42 -3.81 -14.17 -0.75
C TYR A 42 -4.97 -13.75 -1.66
N GLY A 43 -4.95 -14.23 -2.91
CA GLY A 43 -5.92 -13.83 -3.93
C GLY A 43 -5.52 -12.59 -4.73
N ASP A 44 -4.46 -11.88 -4.33
CA ASP A 44 -3.93 -10.76 -5.11
C ASP A 44 -3.04 -11.26 -6.26
N VAL A 45 -3.13 -10.58 -7.41
CA VAL A 45 -2.32 -10.91 -8.60
C VAL A 45 -1.37 -9.75 -8.89
N GLN A 46 -0.07 -10.04 -8.86
CA GLN A 46 0.95 -9.14 -9.40
C GLN A 46 1.11 -9.41 -10.89
N ALA A 47 0.55 -8.55 -11.74
CA ALA A 47 0.50 -8.75 -13.18
C ALA A 47 1.89 -8.74 -13.88
N ASP A 48 2.94 -8.21 -13.24
CA ASP A 48 4.31 -8.23 -13.77
C ASP A 48 5.36 -8.58 -12.70
N ARG A 49 5.55 -9.88 -12.45
CA ARG A 49 6.52 -10.38 -11.45
C ARG A 49 7.99 -10.15 -11.85
N LYS A 50 8.28 -9.67 -13.06
CA LYS A 50 9.67 -9.42 -13.54
C LYS A 50 10.13 -7.98 -13.32
N HIS A 51 9.23 -6.99 -13.41
CA HIS A 51 9.57 -5.58 -13.20
C HIS A 51 8.83 -4.91 -12.04
N HIS A 52 7.74 -5.51 -11.53
CA HIS A 52 6.88 -4.95 -10.50
C HIS A 52 6.37 -6.03 -9.52
N GLY A 53 7.04 -6.22 -8.38
CA GLY A 53 6.55 -7.15 -7.35
C GLY A 53 7.52 -8.28 -7.01
N GLY A 54 8.68 -7.89 -6.48
CA GLY A 54 9.56 -8.81 -5.74
C GLY A 54 9.02 -9.07 -4.33
N LEU A 55 9.72 -9.93 -3.59
CA LEU A 55 9.41 -10.17 -2.18
C LEU A 55 9.48 -8.91 -1.32
N ASP A 56 10.29 -7.93 -1.73
CA ASP A 56 10.39 -6.64 -1.08
C ASP A 56 9.20 -5.71 -1.35
N GLN A 57 8.36 -6.01 -2.34
CA GLN A 57 7.17 -5.23 -2.68
C GLN A 57 5.91 -6.12 -2.65
N ALA A 58 5.87 -7.05 -1.70
CA ALA A 58 4.81 -8.05 -1.58
C ALA A 58 3.46 -7.44 -1.20
N VAL A 59 3.46 -6.36 -0.41
CA VAL A 59 2.26 -5.67 0.06
C VAL A 59 2.43 -4.17 -0.14
N TYR A 60 1.41 -3.48 -0.63
CA TYR A 60 1.38 -2.02 -0.69
C TYR A 60 0.43 -1.45 0.35
N ALA A 61 0.91 -0.55 1.21
CA ALA A 61 0.12 0.12 2.24
C ALA A 61 -0.06 1.61 1.93
N TYR A 62 -1.26 2.12 2.22
CA TYR A 62 -1.63 3.52 2.03
C TYR A 62 -2.37 4.04 3.27
N SER A 63 -2.07 5.28 3.66
CA SER A 63 -2.69 5.90 4.82
C SER A 63 -4.05 6.48 4.50
N GLN A 64 -4.98 6.41 5.46
CA GLN A 64 -6.29 7.03 5.35
C GLN A 64 -6.17 8.55 5.27
N ILE A 65 -5.28 9.18 6.04
CA ILE A 65 -5.07 10.64 5.99
C ILE A 65 -4.67 11.15 4.60
N ASP A 66 -3.90 10.37 3.84
CA ASP A 66 -3.53 10.72 2.47
C ASP A 66 -4.69 10.52 1.51
N ALA A 67 -5.46 9.44 1.69
CA ALA A 67 -6.64 9.21 0.89
C ALA A 67 -7.71 10.30 1.11
N ASP A 68 -7.87 10.78 2.34
CA ASP A 68 -8.78 11.89 2.66
C ASP A 68 -8.34 13.19 2.00
N HIS A 69 -7.04 13.50 2.06
CA HIS A 69 -6.46 14.65 1.35
C HIS A 69 -6.77 14.57 -0.15
N TRP A 70 -6.56 13.41 -0.79
CA TRP A 70 -6.88 13.25 -2.21
C TRP A 70 -8.37 13.25 -2.51
N ALA A 71 -9.22 12.77 -1.59
CA ALA A 71 -10.66 12.79 -1.76
C ALA A 71 -11.19 14.23 -1.79
N GLU A 72 -10.65 15.11 -0.93
CA GLU A 72 -10.92 16.54 -0.94
C GLU A 72 -10.40 17.20 -2.23
N GLU A 73 -9.13 16.98 -2.57
CA GLU A 73 -8.47 17.53 -3.75
C GLU A 73 -9.10 17.11 -5.10
N LEU A 74 -9.79 15.97 -5.13
CA LEU A 74 -10.48 15.44 -6.31
C LEU A 74 -12.01 15.61 -6.24
N GLY A 75 -12.54 16.09 -5.11
CA GLY A 75 -13.98 16.24 -4.91
C GLY A 75 -14.78 14.93 -5.04
N ARG A 76 -14.19 13.79 -4.66
CA ARG A 76 -14.86 12.47 -4.78
C ARG A 76 -14.43 11.50 -3.68
N GLN A 77 -15.29 10.54 -3.39
CA GLN A 77 -14.97 9.46 -2.46
C GLN A 77 -13.91 8.51 -3.04
N LEU A 78 -12.90 8.16 -2.24
CA LEU A 78 -11.80 7.27 -2.63
C LEU A 78 -11.82 6.01 -1.74
N PRO A 79 -12.55 4.95 -2.14
CA PRO A 79 -12.67 3.75 -1.32
C PRO A 79 -11.30 3.05 -1.12
N PRO A 80 -11.16 2.19 -0.10
CA PRO A 80 -9.97 1.35 0.04
C PRO A 80 -9.72 0.49 -1.21
N GLY A 81 -8.45 0.40 -1.60
CA GLY A 81 -7.99 -0.26 -2.83
C GLY A 81 -7.90 0.68 -4.04
N PHE A 82 -8.43 1.91 -3.94
CA PHE A 82 -8.49 2.85 -5.05
C PHE A 82 -7.11 3.23 -5.63
N PHE A 83 -6.07 3.30 -4.79
CA PHE A 83 -4.70 3.60 -5.23
C PHE A 83 -3.94 2.34 -5.67
N GLY A 84 -4.59 1.17 -5.69
CA GLY A 84 -3.99 -0.14 -5.90
C GLY A 84 -3.32 -0.72 -4.65
N GLU A 85 -3.61 -0.15 -3.48
CA GLU A 85 -3.09 -0.62 -2.19
C GLU A 85 -3.73 -1.94 -1.75
N ASN A 86 -2.95 -2.71 -1.01
CA ASN A 86 -3.43 -3.89 -0.31
C ASN A 86 -3.93 -3.57 1.09
N LEU A 87 -3.33 -2.60 1.77
CA LEU A 87 -3.69 -2.24 3.15
C LEU A 87 -4.05 -0.76 3.21
N ARG A 88 -5.26 -0.45 3.68
CA ARG A 88 -5.62 0.92 4.09
C ARG A 88 -5.51 1.02 5.59
N ILE A 89 -4.70 1.96 6.09
CA ILE A 89 -4.38 2.10 7.51
C ILE A 89 -4.82 3.48 8.01
N ASP A 90 -5.54 3.52 9.13
CA ASP A 90 -5.90 4.75 9.84
C ASP A 90 -5.01 4.96 11.08
N GLY A 91 -4.86 6.22 11.48
CA GLY A 91 -4.07 6.62 12.65
C GLY A 91 -2.56 6.44 12.50
N LEU A 92 -2.06 6.21 11.28
CA LEU A 92 -0.64 6.09 10.95
C LEU A 92 -0.36 6.72 9.57
N ASP A 93 0.59 7.66 9.51
CA ASP A 93 1.16 8.13 8.23
C ASP A 93 2.29 7.18 7.81
N VAL A 94 2.04 6.34 6.81
CA VAL A 94 3.00 5.34 6.34
C VAL A 94 4.17 5.98 5.58
N ASN A 95 4.08 7.24 5.18
CA ASN A 95 5.17 7.95 4.52
C ASN A 95 6.23 8.42 5.55
N GLU A 96 5.85 8.53 6.83
CA GLU A 96 6.76 8.88 7.93
C GLU A 96 7.42 7.66 8.58
N LEU A 97 7.06 6.45 8.16
CA LEU A 97 7.77 5.24 8.57
C LEU A 97 9.18 5.22 7.99
N HIS A 98 10.13 4.68 8.74
CA HIS A 98 11.49 4.48 8.28
C HIS A 98 11.60 3.22 7.44
N ILE A 99 12.49 3.24 6.45
CA ILE A 99 12.86 2.00 5.74
C ILE A 99 13.46 1.02 6.75
N GLY A 100 12.89 -0.17 6.82
CA GLY A 100 13.26 -1.20 7.79
C GLY A 100 12.37 -1.27 9.04
N ASP A 101 11.45 -0.32 9.25
CA ASP A 101 10.46 -0.44 10.34
C ASP A 101 9.57 -1.68 10.15
N THR A 102 9.21 -2.32 11.26
CA THR A 102 8.32 -3.48 11.24
C THR A 102 6.93 -3.11 11.74
N LEU A 103 5.93 -3.26 10.89
CA LEU A 103 4.53 -3.19 11.25
C LEU A 103 4.05 -4.56 11.73
N ARG A 104 3.58 -4.63 12.98
CA ARG A 104 2.85 -5.79 13.50
C ARG A 104 1.36 -5.50 13.42
N ILE A 105 0.64 -6.32 12.65
CA ILE A 105 -0.79 -6.14 12.39
C ILE A 105 -1.54 -7.40 12.79
N GLY A 106 -2.61 -7.25 13.56
CA GLY A 106 -3.44 -8.39 13.94
C GLY A 106 -4.34 -8.16 15.14
N ASP A 107 -5.07 -9.20 15.51
CA ASP A 107 -5.69 -9.29 16.83
C ASP A 107 -4.62 -9.69 17.85
N LEU A 108 -4.04 -8.67 18.49
CA LEU A 108 -2.97 -8.84 19.48
C LEU A 108 -3.48 -9.40 20.82
N THR A 109 -4.80 -9.49 20.99
CA THR A 109 -5.44 -10.01 22.20
C THR A 109 -5.82 -11.50 22.06
N ALA A 110 -6.00 -11.98 20.83
CA ALA A 110 -6.32 -13.38 20.57
C ALA A 110 -5.13 -14.30 20.89
N ALA A 111 -5.40 -15.36 21.65
CA ALA A 111 -4.44 -16.42 21.92
C ALA A 111 -4.13 -17.21 20.64
N GLY A 112 -3.07 -16.83 19.91
CA GLY A 112 -2.54 -17.61 18.80
C GLY A 112 -1.82 -16.78 17.73
N SER A 113 -0.58 -17.17 17.40
CA SER A 113 0.29 -16.50 16.41
C SER A 113 -0.28 -16.40 14.99
N SER A 114 -1.38 -17.09 14.65
CA SER A 114 -1.90 -17.12 13.28
C SER A 114 -2.71 -15.87 12.89
N ARG A 115 -3.10 -15.04 13.86
CA ARG A 115 -3.85 -13.78 13.67
C ARG A 115 -2.97 -12.53 13.67
N VAL A 116 -1.65 -12.71 13.50
CA VAL A 116 -0.68 -11.62 13.45
C VAL A 116 0.21 -11.78 12.22
N VAL A 117 0.47 -10.68 11.54
CA VAL A 117 1.41 -10.56 10.42
C VAL A 117 2.45 -9.50 10.79
N GLU A 118 3.71 -9.75 10.45
CA GLU A 118 4.78 -8.74 10.56
C GLU A 118 5.26 -8.37 9.17
N LEU A 119 5.24 -7.07 8.87
CA LEU A 119 5.56 -6.49 7.58
C LEU A 119 6.69 -5.47 7.73
N VAL A 120 7.75 -5.58 6.94
CA VAL A 120 8.89 -4.67 6.98
C VAL A 120 8.76 -3.64 5.87
N VAL A 121 8.90 -2.36 6.19
CA VAL A 121 8.93 -1.26 5.22
C VAL A 121 10.18 -1.36 4.35
N THR A 122 10.03 -1.32 3.03
CA THR A 122 11.16 -1.55 2.11
C THR A 122 11.43 -0.39 1.16
N ALA A 123 10.39 0.27 0.67
CA ALA A 123 10.52 1.32 -0.33
C ALA A 123 9.24 2.16 -0.44
N PRO A 124 9.33 3.41 -0.91
CA PRO A 124 8.17 4.15 -1.36
C PRO A 124 7.54 3.52 -2.61
N ARG A 125 6.25 3.77 -2.81
CA ARG A 125 5.61 3.51 -4.10
C ARG A 125 6.09 4.52 -5.14
N VAL A 126 6.45 4.04 -6.33
CA VAL A 126 6.75 4.90 -7.48
C VAL A 126 5.53 5.02 -8.41
N PRO A 127 4.87 6.20 -8.54
CA PRO A 127 3.74 6.39 -9.44
C PRO A 127 4.13 6.09 -10.89
N CYS A 128 3.25 5.39 -11.60
CA CYS A 128 3.48 4.97 -12.99
C CYS A 128 2.33 5.42 -13.90
N GLN A 129 2.48 5.23 -15.21
CA GLN A 129 1.46 5.67 -16.17
C GLN A 129 0.11 4.95 -16.00
N THR A 130 0.11 3.66 -15.64
CA THR A 130 -1.12 2.93 -15.31
C THR A 130 -1.85 3.55 -14.12
N PHE A 131 -1.09 3.99 -13.10
CA PHE A 131 -1.64 4.71 -11.95
C PHE A 131 -2.22 6.08 -12.36
N ALA A 132 -1.55 6.81 -13.24
CA ALA A 132 -2.04 8.09 -13.75
C ALA A 132 -3.35 7.97 -14.51
N ARG A 133 -3.50 6.96 -15.38
CA ARG A 133 -4.74 6.70 -16.10
C ARG A 133 -5.89 6.31 -15.17
N TRP A 134 -5.59 5.49 -14.17
CA TRP A 134 -6.60 5.00 -13.22
C TRP A 134 -7.08 6.08 -12.26
N VAL A 135 -6.14 6.71 -11.55
CA VAL A 135 -6.43 7.69 -10.50
C VAL A 135 -6.70 9.07 -11.10
N GLY A 136 -5.89 9.51 -12.05
CA GLY A 136 -6.01 10.84 -12.65
C GLY A 136 -7.27 11.00 -13.51
N GLY A 137 -7.74 9.94 -14.17
CA GLY A 137 -8.89 10.03 -15.07
C GLY A 137 -8.64 11.09 -16.15
N ASP A 138 -9.49 12.11 -16.20
CA ASP A 138 -9.35 13.23 -17.15
C ASP A 138 -8.05 14.04 -16.95
N ASP A 139 -7.49 14.01 -15.73
CA ASP A 139 -6.23 14.68 -15.37
C ASP A 139 -4.99 13.76 -15.47
N GLU A 140 -5.09 12.61 -16.17
CA GLU A 140 -3.97 11.65 -16.31
C GLU A 140 -2.66 12.34 -16.75
N ARG A 141 -2.78 13.38 -17.60
CA ARG A 141 -1.67 14.20 -18.09
C ARG A 141 -1.24 15.18 -17.00
N GLY A 142 -0.21 14.77 -16.24
CA GLY A 142 0.35 15.56 -15.14
C GLY A 142 0.08 14.95 -13.77
N TRP A 143 -0.80 13.94 -13.68
CA TRP A 143 -1.12 13.28 -12.43
C TRP A 143 0.12 12.72 -11.71
N VAL A 144 1.03 12.07 -12.44
CA VAL A 144 2.30 11.58 -11.86
C VAL A 144 3.07 12.71 -11.18
N LYS A 145 3.18 13.86 -11.83
CA LYS A 145 3.89 15.03 -11.27
C LYS A 145 3.18 15.55 -10.03
N ARG A 146 1.86 15.76 -10.09
CA ARG A 146 1.05 16.25 -8.96
C ARG A 146 1.18 15.32 -7.75
N PHE A 147 1.03 14.02 -7.98
CA PHE A 147 1.13 13.00 -6.93
C PHE A 147 2.54 12.91 -6.35
N SER A 148 3.58 12.94 -7.20
CA SER A 148 4.97 12.96 -6.75
C SER A 148 5.30 14.21 -5.94
N SER A 149 4.83 15.39 -6.36
CA SER A 149 5.08 16.65 -5.63
C SER A 149 4.45 16.68 -4.24
N ALA A 150 3.31 15.98 -4.04
CA ALA A 150 2.71 15.83 -2.73
C ALA A 150 3.49 14.86 -1.81
N ALA A 151 4.30 13.96 -2.39
CA ALA A 151 5.05 12.92 -1.68
C ALA A 151 4.19 12.04 -0.74
N ARG A 152 2.89 11.90 -1.03
CA ARG A 152 1.89 11.07 -0.32
C ARG A 152 1.73 9.72 -1.02
N VAL A 153 2.82 8.98 -1.12
CA VAL A 153 2.96 7.87 -2.06
C VAL A 153 2.62 6.52 -1.46
N GLY A 154 2.66 6.39 -0.13
CA GLY A 154 2.51 5.11 0.55
C GLY A 154 3.78 4.26 0.48
N ALA A 155 3.71 3.09 1.11
CA ALA A 155 4.87 2.25 1.39
C ALA A 155 4.69 0.83 0.83
N TYR A 156 5.72 0.31 0.16
CA TYR A 156 5.87 -1.11 -0.09
C TYR A 156 6.44 -1.81 1.13
N LEU A 157 5.95 -3.02 1.35
CA LEU A 157 6.27 -3.85 2.50
C LEU A 157 6.63 -5.27 2.06
N ARG A 158 7.62 -5.86 2.75
CA ARG A 158 7.95 -7.27 2.70
C ARG A 158 7.29 -8.02 3.85
N VAL A 159 6.84 -9.24 3.61
CA VAL A 159 6.33 -10.11 4.68
C VAL A 159 7.50 -10.75 5.44
N ALA A 160 7.62 -10.44 6.73
CA ALA A 160 8.58 -11.06 7.65
C ALA A 160 7.96 -12.25 8.40
N ARG A 161 6.71 -12.11 8.85
CA ARG A 161 5.92 -13.19 9.46
C ARG A 161 4.58 -13.33 8.76
N ASN A 162 4.30 -14.54 8.26
CA ASN A 162 3.01 -14.87 7.65
C ASN A 162 1.92 -15.01 8.72
N GLY A 163 0.68 -14.72 8.34
CA GLY A 163 -0.47 -14.80 9.24
C GLY A 163 -1.78 -14.46 8.54
N LYS A 164 -2.80 -14.12 9.33
CA LYS A 164 -4.09 -13.63 8.85
C LYS A 164 -4.41 -12.31 9.52
N ILE A 165 -4.85 -11.33 8.75
CA ILE A 165 -5.30 -10.01 9.21
C ILE A 165 -6.67 -9.68 8.65
N ALA A 166 -7.44 -8.87 9.37
CA ALA A 166 -8.79 -8.45 9.03
C ALA A 166 -8.94 -6.95 9.27
N ALA A 167 -9.92 -6.32 8.62
CA ALA A 167 -10.35 -4.98 8.99
C ALA A 167 -10.69 -4.92 10.48
N GLY A 168 -10.28 -3.85 11.15
CA GLY A 168 -10.40 -3.66 12.59
C GLY A 168 -9.19 -4.11 13.41
N ASP A 169 -8.27 -4.90 12.83
CA ASP A 169 -7.06 -5.34 13.52
C ASP A 169 -6.14 -4.14 13.88
N THR A 170 -5.49 -4.21 15.03
CA THR A 170 -4.55 -3.18 15.50
C THR A 170 -3.29 -3.17 14.63
N VAL A 171 -2.73 -1.98 14.41
CA VAL A 171 -1.42 -1.78 13.78
C VAL A 171 -0.46 -1.20 14.81
N GLU A 172 0.61 -1.93 15.11
CA GLU A 172 1.72 -1.48 15.94
C GLU A 172 2.98 -1.30 15.10
N VAL A 173 3.69 -0.20 15.31
CA VAL A 173 5.04 -0.01 14.76
C VAL A 173 6.05 -0.53 15.78
N LEU A 174 6.80 -1.55 15.42
CA LEU A 174 7.96 -2.01 16.16
C LEU A 174 9.16 -1.28 15.58
N GLU A 175 9.59 -0.20 16.22
CA GLU A 175 10.74 0.58 15.77
C GLU A 175 12.00 -0.30 15.78
N THR A 176 12.61 -0.49 14.60
CA THR A 176 13.81 -1.33 14.45
C THR A 176 14.92 -0.69 13.62
N ALA A 177 14.72 0.52 13.09
CA ALA A 177 15.62 1.15 12.12
C ALA A 177 16.03 2.59 12.51
N GLU A 178 16.53 2.80 13.72
CA GLU A 178 17.00 4.11 14.19
C GLU A 178 18.01 4.74 13.21
N GLY A 179 17.69 5.93 12.69
CA GLY A 179 18.54 6.69 11.76
C GLY A 179 18.41 6.33 10.27
N ALA A 180 17.55 5.37 9.89
CA ALA A 180 17.20 5.17 8.48
C ALA A 180 16.34 6.35 7.96
N PRO A 181 16.32 6.63 6.65
CA PRO A 181 15.42 7.65 6.10
C PRO A 181 13.96 7.19 6.10
N THR A 182 13.02 8.13 6.19
CA THR A 182 11.59 7.85 6.02
C THR A 182 11.25 7.52 4.57
N VAL A 183 10.12 6.85 4.36
CA VAL A 183 9.56 6.59 3.02
C VAL A 183 9.46 7.90 2.22
N ARG A 184 8.98 8.99 2.83
CA ARG A 184 8.90 10.31 2.19
C ARG A 184 10.27 10.85 1.81
N GLN A 185 11.26 10.73 2.69
CA GLN A 185 12.63 11.19 2.42
C GLN A 185 13.28 10.41 1.27
N VAL A 186 13.14 9.09 1.25
CA VAL A 186 13.64 8.25 0.14
C VAL A 186 12.97 8.64 -1.18
N PHE A 187 11.65 8.81 -1.18
CA PHE A 187 10.92 9.19 -2.38
C PHE A 187 11.33 10.57 -2.89
N SER A 188 11.42 11.55 -1.99
CA SER A 188 11.76 12.93 -2.35
C SER A 188 13.22 13.05 -2.78
N GLY A 189 14.15 12.30 -2.18
CA GLY A 189 15.56 12.30 -2.59
C GLY A 189 15.79 11.69 -3.98
N ALA A 190 14.94 10.76 -4.44
CA ALA A 190 15.00 10.18 -5.78
C ALA A 190 14.32 11.03 -6.87
N HIS A 191 13.47 11.98 -6.47
CA HIS A 191 12.61 12.75 -7.38
C HIS A 191 12.73 14.27 -7.20
N GLY A 192 13.61 14.73 -6.32
CA GLY A 192 14.06 16.11 -6.19
C GLY A 192 15.27 16.35 -7.09
N GLY A 193 15.01 16.68 -8.35
CA GLY A 193 16.00 17.07 -9.36
C GLY A 193 15.33 17.82 -10.51
#